data_AF-A0A7G8E6L0-F1
#
_entry.id   AF-A0A7G8E6L0-F1
#
_cell.length_a   1.000
_cell.length_b   1.000
_cell.length_c   1.000
_cell.angle_alpha   90.00
_cell.angle_beta   90.00
_cell.angle_gamma   90.00
#
_symmetry.space_group_name_H-M   'P 1'
#
loop_
_entity.id
_entity.type
_entity.pdbx_description
1 polymer ?
#
loop_
_entity_poly.entity_id
_entity_poly.type
_entity_poly.pdbx_seq_one_letter_code
_entity_poly.pdbx_strand_id
1 'polypeptide(L)'
;MDELRRKVDLLYNEYVLDKWETEEKENKEINAKLHERMLEQEKLIASSPTMSPEQWHLAHGRRPDGSKRRGPAPKKKKTVWDLAPGECGTAEKPGEPIDFEQMDQEFEEKMMEDYIAQRNSEPQQHVGKRLRKDHLNPPKRPNVKYFWV
;
A
#
# COMPACT_ATOMS: atom_id res chain seq x y z
N MET A 1 47.18 34.17 7.79
CA MET A 1 45.91 33.47 7.48
C MET A 1 45.98 31.99 7.82
N ASP A 2 47.13 31.33 7.64
CA ASP A 2 47.24 29.87 7.84
C ASP A 2 47.21 29.44 9.32
N GLU A 3 47.71 30.27 10.25
CA GLU A 3 47.65 29.98 11.69
C GLU A 3 46.23 29.99 12.26
N LEU A 4 45.38 30.92 11.78
CA LEU A 4 43.97 30.99 12.15
C LEU A 4 43.21 29.76 11.67
N ARG A 5 43.47 29.31 10.43
CA ARG A 5 42.88 28.08 9.88
C ARG A 5 43.25 26.86 10.73
N ARG A 6 44.54 26.69 11.05
CA ARG A 6 45.00 25.58 11.90
C ARG A 6 44.32 25.57 13.28
N LYS A 7 44.14 26.73 13.90
CA LYS A 7 43.43 26.83 15.19
C LYS A 7 41.96 26.47 15.09
N VAL A 8 41.28 26.92 14.03
CA VAL A 8 39.87 26.58 13.77
C VAL A 8 39.72 25.08 13.49
N ASP A 9 40.62 24.51 12.69
CA ASP A 9 40.61 23.07 12.38
C ASP A 9 40.84 22.22 13.63
N LEU A 10 41.76 22.64 14.52
CA LEU A 10 41.98 21.97 15.80
C LEU A 10 40.74 22.01 16.70
N LEU A 11 40.14 23.19 16.87
CA LEU A 11 38.92 23.34 17.68
C LEU A 11 37.75 22.54 17.10
N TYR A 12 37.63 22.48 15.78
CA TYR A 12 36.61 21.68 15.12
C TYR A 12 36.86 20.18 15.34
N ASN A 13 38.09 19.72 15.23
CA ASN A 13 38.44 18.32 15.48
C ASN A 13 38.18 17.92 16.93
N GLU A 14 38.53 18.78 17.90
CA GLU A 14 38.20 18.57 19.31
C GLU A 14 36.69 18.46 19.53
N TYR A 15 35.91 19.36 18.93
CA TYR A 15 34.45 19.32 19.00
C TYR A 15 33.86 18.03 18.41
N VAL A 16 34.38 17.57 17.27
CA VAL A 16 33.91 16.33 16.62
C VAL A 16 34.22 15.12 17.49
N LEU A 17 35.41 15.06 18.10
CA LEU A 17 35.79 13.98 19.00
C LEU A 17 34.92 13.96 20.25
N ASP A 18 34.72 15.11 20.89
CA ASP A 18 33.83 15.24 22.06
C ASP A 18 32.40 14.79 21.70
N LYS A 19 31.91 15.19 20.52
CA LYS A 19 30.60 14.78 20.04
C LYS A 19 30.49 13.26 19.90
N TRP A 20 31.46 12.63 19.25
CA TRP A 20 31.46 11.17 19.10
C TRP A 20 31.54 10.45 20.44
N GLU A 21 32.32 10.93 21.40
CA GLU A 21 32.38 10.34 22.73
C GLU A 21 31.05 10.47 23.48
N THR A 22 30.36 11.60 23.36
CA THR A 22 29.03 11.76 23.96
C THR A 22 27.99 10.83 23.34
N GLU A 23 27.96 10.73 22.01
CA GLU A 23 27.05 9.84 21.29
C GLU A 23 27.34 8.36 21.57
N GLU A 24 28.60 7.97 21.71
CA GLU A 24 28.97 6.59 22.05
C GLU A 24 28.50 6.21 23.46
N LYS A 25 28.60 7.13 24.43
CA LYS A 25 28.08 6.92 25.80
C LYS A 25 26.56 6.77 25.80
N GLU A 26 25.85 7.67 25.11
CA GLU A 26 24.38 7.61 25.02
C GLU A 26 23.91 6.34 24.29
N ASN A 27 24.55 5.98 23.18
CA ASN A 27 24.22 4.77 22.42
C ASN A 27 24.48 3.49 23.21
N LYS A 28 25.55 3.44 24.02
CA LYS A 28 25.81 2.30 24.91
C LYS A 28 24.67 2.08 25.89
N GLU A 29 24.15 3.15 26.50
CA GLU A 29 23.02 3.06 27.44
C GLU A 29 21.71 2.65 26.74
N ILE A 30 21.44 3.21 25.56
CA ILE A 30 20.24 2.87 24.78
C ILE A 30 20.28 1.40 24.36
N ASN A 31 21.44 0.93 23.87
CA ASN A 31 21.61 -0.45 23.44
C ASN A 31 21.48 -1.44 24.61
N ALA A 32 22.01 -1.10 25.79
CA ALA A 32 21.83 -1.91 26.99
C ALA A 32 20.34 -2.03 27.37
N LYS A 33 19.61 -0.90 27.40
CA LYS A 33 18.17 -0.86 27.70
C LYS A 33 17.33 -1.62 26.65
N LEU A 34 17.70 -1.53 25.37
CA LEU A 34 17.04 -2.29 24.30
C LEU A 34 17.28 -3.80 24.44
N HIS A 35 18.49 -4.19 24.82
CA HIS A 35 18.83 -5.59 25.06
C HIS A 35 18.07 -6.16 26.27
N GLU A 36 17.98 -5.42 27.37
CA GLU A 36 17.15 -5.77 28.53
C GLU A 36 15.68 -5.95 28.13
N ARG A 37 15.12 -5.00 27.38
CA ARG A 37 13.74 -5.11 26.87
C ARG A 37 13.52 -6.29 25.93
N MET A 38 14.51 -6.64 25.09
CA MET A 38 14.42 -7.82 24.24
C MET A 38 14.45 -9.13 25.04
N LEU A 39 15.16 -9.17 26.16
CA LEU A 39 15.18 -10.32 27.06
C LEU A 39 13.89 -10.41 27.89
N GLU A 40 13.34 -9.27 28.33
CA GLU A 40 12.07 -9.16 29.06
C GLU A 40 10.85 -9.43 28.17
N GLN A 41 10.95 -9.16 26.87
CA GLN A 41 9.99 -9.69 25.91
C GLN A 41 10.10 -11.21 25.95
N GLU A 42 9.27 -11.82 26.80
CA GLU A 42 8.89 -13.21 26.68
C GLU A 42 8.66 -13.44 25.20
N LYS A 43 9.48 -14.33 24.61
CA LYS A 43 9.30 -14.74 23.23
C LYS A 43 7.83 -15.09 23.14
N LEU A 44 7.05 -14.23 22.47
CA LEU A 44 5.76 -14.56 21.96
C LEU A 44 6.06 -15.67 20.97
N ILE A 45 6.26 -16.88 21.48
CA ILE A 45 6.15 -18.11 20.75
C ILE A 45 4.75 -17.93 20.19
N ALA A 46 4.69 -17.58 18.91
CA ALA A 46 3.46 -17.51 18.19
C ALA A 46 2.91 -18.93 18.32
N SER A 47 2.11 -19.14 19.35
CA SER A 47 1.27 -20.29 19.58
C SER A 47 0.13 -20.16 18.57
N SER A 48 0.48 -19.96 17.29
CA SER A 48 -0.37 -20.44 16.23
C SER A 48 -0.34 -21.95 16.43
N PRO A 49 -1.48 -22.59 16.75
CA PRO A 49 -1.53 -24.04 16.79
C PRO A 49 -1.00 -24.51 15.44
N THR A 50 0.14 -25.19 15.43
CA THR A 50 0.63 -25.83 14.21
C THR A 50 -0.45 -26.83 13.82
N MET A 51 -1.24 -26.49 12.80
CA MET A 51 -2.33 -27.34 12.36
C MET A 51 -1.77 -28.74 12.12
N SER A 52 -2.50 -29.77 12.55
CA SER A 52 -2.08 -31.13 12.23
C SER A 52 -2.02 -31.29 10.71
N PRO A 53 -1.18 -32.19 10.17
CA PRO A 53 -1.09 -32.39 8.72
C PRO A 53 -2.44 -32.63 8.06
N GLU A 54 -3.34 -33.35 8.73
CA GLU A 54 -4.72 -33.58 8.28
C GLU A 54 -5.55 -32.30 8.21
N GLN A 55 -5.46 -31.45 9.24
CA GLN A 55 -6.12 -30.15 9.27
C GLN A 55 -5.58 -29.22 8.18
N TRP A 56 -4.27 -29.25 7.94
CA TRP A 56 -3.66 -28.52 6.84
C TRP A 56 -4.17 -29.01 5.49
N HIS A 57 -4.23 -30.33 5.27
CA HIS A 57 -4.78 -30.90 4.04
C HIS A 57 -6.24 -30.50 3.82
N LEU A 58 -7.08 -30.57 4.85
CA LEU A 58 -8.48 -30.17 4.77
C LEU A 58 -8.64 -28.68 4.46
N ALA A 59 -7.88 -27.81 5.12
CA ALA A 59 -7.88 -26.37 4.86
C ALA A 59 -7.48 -26.03 3.41
N HIS A 60 -6.61 -26.84 2.81
CA HIS A 60 -6.15 -26.66 1.42
C HIS A 60 -6.98 -27.49 0.41
N GLY A 61 -8.17 -27.95 0.79
CA GLY A 61 -9.08 -28.66 -0.12
C GLY A 61 -8.58 -30.02 -0.58
N ARG A 62 -7.65 -30.64 0.16
CA ARG A 62 -7.14 -31.98 -0.09
C ARG A 62 -7.91 -33.01 0.75
N ARG A 63 -7.60 -34.29 0.54
CA ARG A 63 -8.06 -35.39 1.40
C ARG A 63 -7.17 -35.49 2.64
N PRO A 64 -7.58 -36.15 3.74
CA PRO A 64 -6.76 -36.33 4.94
C PRO A 64 -5.36 -36.91 4.63
N ASP A 65 -5.28 -37.81 3.66
CA ASP A 65 -4.03 -38.42 3.17
C ASP A 65 -3.16 -37.48 2.31
N GLY A 66 -3.55 -36.22 2.11
CA GLY A 66 -2.83 -35.22 1.29
C GLY A 66 -3.05 -35.32 -0.22
N SER A 67 -3.73 -36.38 -0.69
CA SER A 67 -4.09 -36.54 -2.10
C SER A 67 -5.09 -35.48 -2.57
N LYS A 68 -4.98 -35.08 -3.85
CA LYS A 68 -5.91 -34.11 -4.46
C LYS A 68 -7.32 -34.69 -4.48
N ARG A 69 -8.33 -33.87 -4.17
CA ARG A 69 -9.72 -34.25 -4.42
C ARG A 69 -9.89 -34.49 -5.92
N ARG A 70 -10.61 -35.57 -6.29
CA ARG A 70 -10.93 -35.83 -7.69
C ARG A 70 -11.74 -34.63 -8.19
N GLY A 71 -11.21 -33.95 -9.19
CA GLY A 71 -11.96 -32.92 -9.91
C GLY A 71 -13.15 -33.53 -10.65
N PRO A 72 -14.01 -32.69 -11.24
CA PRO A 72 -15.06 -33.16 -12.13
C PRO A 72 -14.45 -34.04 -13.23
N ALA A 73 -15.20 -35.05 -13.67
CA ALA A 73 -14.75 -35.91 -14.77
C ALA A 73 -14.41 -35.05 -15.99
N PRO A 74 -13.31 -35.35 -16.70
CA PRO A 74 -12.95 -34.60 -17.91
C PRO A 74 -14.13 -34.65 -18.89
N LYS A 75 -14.52 -33.48 -19.41
CA LYS A 75 -15.57 -33.40 -20.42
C LYS A 75 -15.14 -34.25 -21.63
N LYS A 76 -16.07 -35.02 -22.19
CA LYS A 76 -15.85 -35.72 -23.47
C LYS A 76 -15.47 -34.66 -24.51
N LYS A 77 -14.36 -34.87 -25.22
CA LYS A 77 -13.96 -33.99 -26.33
C LYS A 77 -15.13 -33.93 -27.31
N LYS A 78 -15.55 -32.73 -27.73
CA LYS A 78 -16.48 -32.59 -28.84
C LYS A 78 -15.75 -33.10 -30.08
N THR A 79 -16.25 -34.17 -30.66
CA THR A 79 -15.84 -34.62 -31.98
C THR A 79 -16.39 -33.59 -32.97
N VAL A 80 -15.56 -32.63 -33.36
CA VAL A 80 -15.84 -31.72 -34.48
C VAL A 80 -15.67 -32.56 -35.74
N TRP A 81 -16.66 -33.40 -36.04
CA TRP A 81 -16.87 -33.79 -37.42
C TRP A 81 -17.34 -32.54 -38.15
N ASP A 82 -16.98 -32.42 -39.42
CA ASP A 82 -17.28 -31.31 -40.33
C ASP A 82 -18.80 -31.12 -40.50
N LEU A 83 -19.47 -30.71 -39.44
CA LEU A 83 -20.87 -30.32 -39.45
C LEU A 83 -20.89 -28.92 -40.02
N ALA A 84 -21.46 -28.79 -41.21
CA ALA A 84 -21.78 -27.50 -41.78
C ALA A 84 -22.64 -26.71 -40.77
N PRO A 85 -22.51 -25.37 -40.70
CA PRO A 85 -23.37 -24.57 -39.85
C PRO A 85 -24.85 -24.85 -40.22
N GLY A 86 -25.59 -25.51 -39.32
CA GLY A 86 -27.00 -25.87 -39.51
C GLY A 86 -27.39 -27.31 -39.20
N GLU A 87 -26.45 -28.27 -39.12
CA GLU A 87 -26.85 -29.68 -39.03
C GLU A 87 -27.40 -30.12 -37.66
N CYS A 88 -27.13 -29.41 -36.56
CA CYS A 88 -27.63 -29.77 -35.22
C CYS A 88 -27.81 -28.57 -34.25
N GLY A 89 -27.82 -27.33 -34.75
CA GLY A 89 -28.07 -26.15 -33.90
C GLY A 89 -29.56 -25.90 -33.75
N THR A 90 -30.05 -25.66 -32.52
CA THR A 90 -31.43 -25.22 -32.26
C THR A 90 -31.72 -23.79 -32.73
N ALA A 91 -30.76 -23.15 -33.41
CA ALA A 91 -30.94 -21.82 -33.98
C ALA A 91 -31.59 -21.97 -35.37
N GLU A 92 -32.89 -21.71 -35.45
CA GLU A 92 -33.67 -21.70 -36.71
C GLU A 92 -33.19 -20.62 -37.70
N LYS A 93 -32.37 -19.68 -37.26
CA LYS A 93 -31.78 -18.63 -38.09
C LYS A 93 -30.29 -18.50 -37.77
N PRO A 94 -29.41 -18.31 -38.77
CA PRO A 94 -28.07 -17.81 -38.49
C PRO A 94 -28.24 -16.47 -37.77
N GLY A 95 -27.67 -16.35 -36.57
CA GLY A 95 -27.69 -15.07 -35.86
C GLY A 95 -27.09 -14.00 -36.75
N GLU A 96 -27.75 -12.86 -36.86
CA GLU A 96 -27.16 -11.68 -37.49
C GLU A 96 -25.81 -11.41 -36.81
N PRO A 97 -24.77 -11.04 -37.57
CA PRO A 97 -23.47 -10.75 -36.98
C PRO A 97 -23.65 -9.63 -35.96
N ILE A 98 -23.26 -9.91 -34.71
CA ILE A 98 -23.24 -8.92 -33.64
C ILE A 98 -22.26 -7.83 -34.07
N ASP A 99 -22.76 -6.59 -34.17
CA ASP A 99 -21.92 -5.43 -34.46
C ASP A 99 -21.17 -5.04 -33.18
N PHE A 100 -19.93 -5.50 -33.08
CA PHE A 100 -19.06 -5.24 -31.94
C PHE A 100 -18.76 -3.76 -31.76
N GLU A 101 -18.75 -2.97 -32.84
CA GLU A 101 -18.45 -1.54 -32.77
C GLU A 101 -19.58 -0.77 -32.07
N GLN A 102 -20.84 -1.14 -32.30
CA GLN A 102 -21.99 -0.54 -31.60
C GLN A 102 -21.99 -0.91 -30.12
N MET A 103 -21.68 -2.16 -29.80
CA MET A 103 -21.59 -2.64 -28.42
C MET A 103 -20.50 -1.93 -27.61
N ASP A 104 -19.34 -1.69 -28.23
CA ASP A 104 -18.24 -0.97 -27.57
C ASP A 104 -18.59 0.51 -27.36
N GLN A 105 -19.26 1.16 -28.33
CA GLN A 105 -19.74 2.54 -28.19
C GLN A 105 -20.75 2.70 -27.03
N GLU A 106 -21.75 1.84 -26.97
CA GLU A 106 -22.74 1.85 -25.88
C GLU A 106 -22.10 1.64 -24.50
N PHE A 107 -21.04 0.81 -24.45
CA PHE A 107 -20.30 0.57 -23.21
C PHE A 107 -19.47 1.80 -22.78
N GLU A 108 -18.78 2.44 -23.71
CA GLU A 108 -18.00 3.66 -23.45
C GLU A 108 -18.88 4.82 -22.99
N GLU A 109 -20.04 5.00 -23.62
CA GLU A 109 -21.03 6.01 -23.23
C GLU A 109 -21.49 5.80 -21.79
N LYS A 110 -21.86 4.57 -21.44
CA LYS A 110 -22.31 4.23 -20.09
C LYS A 110 -21.23 4.45 -19.03
N MET A 111 -19.98 4.10 -19.34
CA MET A 111 -18.84 4.34 -18.43
C MET A 111 -18.57 5.82 -18.20
N MET A 112 -18.75 6.67 -19.22
CA MET A 112 -18.64 8.12 -19.07
C MET A 112 -19.77 8.71 -18.22
N GLU A 113 -21.01 8.24 -18.40
CA GLU A 113 -22.14 8.66 -17.57
C GLU A 113 -21.92 8.36 -16.09
N ASP A 114 -21.46 7.15 -15.78
CA ASP A 114 -21.14 6.73 -14.41
C ASP A 114 -20.02 7.59 -13.81
N TYR A 115 -18.99 7.93 -14.58
CA TYR A 115 -17.91 8.81 -14.14
C TYR A 115 -18.40 10.23 -13.81
N ILE A 116 -19.28 10.80 -14.64
CA ILE A 116 -19.87 12.12 -14.41
C ILE A 116 -20.76 12.09 -13.16
N ALA A 117 -21.57 11.05 -13.00
CA ALA A 117 -22.42 10.88 -11.82
C ALA A 117 -21.59 10.79 -10.53
N GLN A 118 -20.50 10.02 -10.55
CA GLN A 118 -19.59 9.91 -9.42
C GLN A 118 -18.94 11.26 -9.09
N ARG A 119 -18.42 11.98 -10.10
CA ARG A 119 -17.80 13.30 -9.91
C ARG A 119 -18.76 14.34 -9.35
N ASN A 120 -20.04 14.29 -9.75
CA ASN A 120 -21.07 15.19 -9.23
C ASN A 120 -21.48 14.85 -7.79
N SER A 121 -21.36 13.58 -7.39
CA SER A 121 -21.67 13.12 -6.03
C SER A 121 -20.55 13.43 -5.02
N GLU A 122 -19.31 13.59 -5.48
CA GLU A 122 -18.17 13.87 -4.62
C GLU A 122 -18.11 15.36 -4.25
N PRO A 123 -17.84 15.70 -2.97
CA PRO A 123 -17.65 17.08 -2.56
C PRO A 123 -16.44 17.66 -3.29
N GLN A 124 -16.65 18.77 -4.02
CA GLN A 124 -15.63 19.40 -4.85
C GLN A 124 -14.39 19.74 -4.01
N GLN A 125 -13.34 18.91 -4.11
CA GLN A 125 -12.09 19.16 -3.43
C GLN A 125 -11.43 20.38 -4.08
N HIS A 126 -11.20 21.44 -3.30
CA HIS A 126 -10.46 22.62 -3.77
C HIS A 126 -8.99 22.26 -3.98
N VAL A 127 -8.65 21.77 -5.17
CA VAL A 127 -7.27 21.62 -5.59
C VAL A 127 -6.65 23.01 -5.69
N GLY A 128 -5.73 23.33 -4.78
CA GLY A 128 -4.80 24.47 -4.94
C GLY A 128 -5.08 25.75 -4.14
N LYS A 129 -5.99 25.80 -3.16
CA LYS A 129 -6.04 26.94 -2.22
C LYS A 129 -5.50 26.55 -0.85
N ARG A 130 -4.31 27.08 -0.51
CA ARG A 130 -3.76 27.03 0.85
C ARG A 130 -4.79 27.65 1.80
N LEU A 131 -5.33 26.85 2.73
CA LEU A 131 -6.13 27.38 3.84
C LEU A 131 -5.26 28.40 4.57
N ARG A 132 -5.62 29.69 4.50
CA ARG A 132 -5.01 30.70 5.37
C ARG A 132 -5.46 30.38 6.79
N LYS A 133 -4.56 29.80 7.58
CA LYS A 133 -4.76 29.52 9.00
C LYS A 133 -4.69 30.83 9.80
N ASP A 134 -5.66 31.71 9.58
CA ASP A 134 -5.72 32.99 10.31
C ASP A 134 -6.04 32.75 11.81
N HIS A 135 -6.63 31.60 12.15
CA HIS A 135 -7.00 31.24 13.52
C HIS A 135 -5.87 30.60 14.35
N LEU A 136 -4.74 30.23 13.74
CA LEU A 136 -3.61 29.58 14.43
C LEU A 136 -2.45 30.53 14.76
N ASN A 137 -2.54 31.78 14.32
CA ASN A 137 -1.56 32.80 14.68
C ASN A 137 -2.11 33.64 15.85
N PRO A 138 -1.51 33.60 17.04
CA PRO A 138 -1.90 34.50 18.12
C PRO A 138 -1.68 35.97 17.67
N PRO A 139 -2.50 36.92 18.14
CA PRO A 139 -2.35 38.32 17.77
C PRO A 139 -0.96 38.81 18.18
N LYS A 140 -0.20 39.35 17.20
CA LYS A 140 1.10 39.99 17.48
C LYS A 140 0.86 41.17 18.42
N ARG A 141 1.56 41.18 19.56
CA ARG A 141 1.52 42.29 20.52
C ARG A 141 1.95 43.59 19.83
N PRO A 142 1.26 44.72 20.05
CA PRO A 142 1.70 46.00 19.51
C PRO A 142 3.04 46.36 20.14
N ASN A 143 4.03 46.61 19.28
CA ASN A 143 5.35 47.06 19.69
C ASN A 143 5.25 48.53 20.06
N VAL A 144 5.11 48.84 21.35
CA VAL A 144 5.06 50.22 21.86
C VAL A 144 6.46 50.81 21.69
N LYS A 145 6.63 51.67 20.67
CA LYS A 145 7.82 52.50 20.55
C LYS A 145 7.76 53.57 21.63
N TYR A 146 8.54 53.38 22.70
CA TYR A 146 8.80 54.44 23.66
C TYR A 146 9.66 55.50 22.97
N PHE A 147 9.04 56.63 22.62
CA PHE A 147 9.78 57.86 22.34
C PHE A 147 10.09 58.49 23.70
N TRP A 148 11.37 58.51 24.07
CA TRP A 148 11.84 59.34 25.18
C TRP A 148 11.82 60.80 24.72
N VAL A 149 11.10 61.65 25.44
CA VAL A 149 11.19 63.12 25.40
C VAL A 149 11.82 63.58 26.70
#